data_AF-A0A431LBZ4-F1
#
_entry.id   AF-A0A431LBZ4-F1
#
_cell.length_a   1.000
_cell.length_b   1.000
_cell.length_c   1.000
_cell.angle_alpha   90.00
_cell.angle_beta   90.00
_cell.angle_gamma   90.00
#
_symmetry.space_group_name_H-M   'P 1'
#
loop_
_entity.id
_entity.type
_entity.pdbx_description
1 polymer ?
#
loop_
_entity_poly.entity_id
_entity_poly.type
_entity_poly.pdbx_seq_one_letter_code
_entity_poly.pdbx_strand_id
1 'polypeptide(L)'
;MTTTSNLARKLVGHAIHGLRPYIKALEIAKGDHVSQGEFRYQISEDRGTARILRNPVVGAETPLSQWLTVEGSERSIADWAEVGKQARLAFIGLKATKEKLRLENDHVQFTLNAITGVAHVSRRGEVLSEYPTTIAGWAPVGREVEIRYFESYNAAIDWNNQAAAAGVRATMEKLGILRSERPSK
;
A
#
# COMPACT_ATOMS: atom_id res chain seq x y z
N MET A 1 -10.72 -25.52 13.53
CA MET A 1 -11.05 -24.92 12.21
C MET A 1 -10.66 -23.42 12.12
N THR A 2 -9.50 -23.00 12.65
CA THR A 2 -9.12 -21.56 12.79
C THR A 2 -8.08 -21.09 11.77
N THR A 3 -7.22 -22.00 11.29
CA THR A 3 -6.05 -21.68 10.44
C THR A 3 -6.44 -21.25 9.02
N THR A 4 -7.38 -21.96 8.38
CA THR A 4 -7.84 -21.65 7.02
C THR A 4 -8.51 -20.28 6.94
N SER A 5 -9.26 -19.90 7.99
CA SER A 5 -9.90 -18.60 8.10
C SER A 5 -8.88 -17.45 8.21
N ASN A 6 -7.78 -17.66 8.92
CA ASN A 6 -6.74 -16.64 9.11
C ASN A 6 -5.90 -16.44 7.85
N LEU A 7 -5.57 -17.52 7.15
CA LEU A 7 -4.85 -17.47 5.88
C LEU A 7 -5.66 -16.72 4.82
N ALA A 8 -6.96 -17.03 4.69
CA ALA A 8 -7.86 -16.34 3.76
C ALA A 8 -7.97 -14.84 4.06
N ARG A 9 -8.05 -14.44 5.33
CA ARG A 9 -8.04 -13.01 5.74
C ARG A 9 -6.73 -12.33 5.37
N LYS A 10 -5.59 -13.01 5.58
CA LYS A 10 -4.26 -12.47 5.26
C LYS A 10 -4.09 -12.29 3.76
N LEU A 11 -4.55 -13.25 2.96
CA LEU A 11 -4.53 -13.21 1.50
C LEU A 11 -5.33 -12.00 0.98
N VAL A 12 -6.57 -11.81 1.48
CA VAL A 12 -7.39 -10.64 1.16
C VAL A 12 -6.73 -9.33 1.57
N GLY A 13 -6.11 -9.30 2.76
CA GLY A 13 -5.35 -8.14 3.22
C GLY A 13 -4.25 -7.75 2.24
N HIS A 14 -3.45 -8.73 1.79
CA HIS A 14 -2.45 -8.51 0.76
C HIS A 14 -3.06 -8.08 -0.57
N ALA A 15 -4.17 -8.69 -1.01
CA ALA A 15 -4.85 -8.29 -2.25
C ALA A 15 -5.27 -6.80 -2.23
N ILE A 16 -5.78 -6.31 -1.09
CA ILE A 16 -6.14 -4.89 -0.91
C ILE A 16 -4.91 -3.98 -1.05
N HIS A 17 -3.72 -4.43 -0.62
CA HIS A 17 -2.48 -3.70 -0.82
C HIS A 17 -2.03 -3.64 -2.29
N GLY A 18 -2.55 -4.49 -3.18
CA GLY A 18 -2.36 -4.40 -4.63
C GLY A 18 -3.44 -3.52 -5.29
N LEU A 19 -4.70 -3.73 -4.91
CA LEU A 19 -5.86 -3.02 -5.47
C LEU A 19 -5.81 -1.51 -5.23
N ARG A 20 -5.46 -1.06 -4.03
CA ARG A 20 -5.41 0.37 -3.68
C ARG A 20 -4.40 1.17 -4.50
N PRO A 21 -3.11 0.78 -4.58
CA PRO A 21 -2.17 1.51 -5.41
C PRO A 21 -2.47 1.38 -6.91
N TYR A 22 -3.13 0.31 -7.36
CA TYR A 22 -3.62 0.23 -8.73
C TYR A 22 -4.68 1.29 -9.01
N ILE A 23 -5.69 1.42 -8.14
CA ILE A 23 -6.67 2.51 -8.20
C ILE A 23 -5.96 3.86 -8.22
N LYS A 24 -4.99 4.07 -7.32
CA LYS A 24 -4.26 5.34 -7.27
C LYS A 24 -3.49 5.62 -8.57
N ALA A 25 -2.92 4.60 -9.21
CA ALA A 25 -2.26 4.74 -10.49
C ALA A 25 -3.25 5.13 -11.61
N LEU A 26 -4.48 4.58 -11.60
CA LEU A 26 -5.54 5.00 -12.53
C LEU A 26 -5.93 6.47 -12.33
N GLU A 27 -6.10 6.91 -11.08
CA GLU A 27 -6.38 8.31 -10.76
C GLU A 27 -5.26 9.24 -11.25
N ILE A 28 -4.00 8.90 -10.96
CA ILE A 28 -2.85 9.71 -11.38
C ILE A 28 -2.74 9.77 -12.91
N ALA A 29 -3.02 8.66 -13.62
CA ALA A 29 -3.02 8.64 -15.09
C ALA A 29 -4.06 9.60 -15.70
N LYS A 30 -5.10 9.95 -14.95
CA LYS A 30 -6.10 10.96 -15.32
C LYS A 30 -5.75 12.39 -14.91
N GLY A 31 -4.66 12.58 -14.17
CA GLY A 31 -4.29 13.88 -13.57
C GLY A 31 -4.85 14.11 -12.16
N ASP A 32 -5.51 13.10 -11.57
CA ASP A 32 -6.15 13.23 -10.26
C ASP A 32 -5.16 12.95 -9.11
N HIS A 33 -4.67 14.03 -8.49
CA HIS A 33 -3.85 13.92 -7.29
C HIS A 33 -4.67 13.56 -6.04
N VAL A 34 -5.98 13.88 -6.02
CA VAL A 34 -6.94 13.55 -4.96
C VAL A 34 -8.02 12.64 -5.52
N SER A 35 -8.41 11.60 -4.76
CA SER A 35 -9.43 10.65 -5.21
C SER A 35 -10.79 11.33 -5.38
N GLN A 36 -11.36 11.22 -6.58
CA GLN A 36 -12.71 11.68 -6.91
C GLN A 36 -13.76 10.58 -6.75
N GLY A 37 -13.38 9.41 -6.22
CA GLY A 37 -14.27 8.28 -6.04
C GLY A 37 -14.73 7.59 -7.33
N GLU A 38 -14.07 7.86 -8.47
CA GLU A 38 -14.39 7.25 -9.77
C GLU A 38 -14.04 5.76 -9.86
N PHE A 39 -13.05 5.31 -9.08
CA PHE A 39 -12.59 3.92 -9.07
C PHE A 39 -12.83 3.28 -7.71
N ARG A 40 -13.29 2.02 -7.72
CA ARG A 40 -13.47 1.21 -6.52
C ARG A 40 -13.04 -0.22 -6.81
N TYR A 41 -12.53 -0.94 -5.82
CA TYR A 41 -12.32 -2.37 -5.98
C TYR A 41 -13.55 -3.15 -5.47
N GLN A 42 -13.79 -4.30 -6.07
CA GLN A 42 -14.77 -5.29 -5.62
C GLN A 42 -14.05 -6.61 -5.41
N ILE A 43 -14.31 -7.26 -4.27
CA ILE A 43 -13.89 -8.61 -3.96
C ILE A 43 -15.14 -9.48 -4.03
N SER A 44 -15.06 -10.64 -4.70
CA SER A 44 -16.18 -11.57 -4.78
C SER A 44 -16.57 -12.10 -3.40
N GLU A 45 -17.83 -12.49 -3.22
CA GLU A 45 -18.34 -12.96 -1.93
C GLU A 45 -17.61 -14.21 -1.42
N ASP A 46 -17.29 -15.12 -2.34
CA ASP A 46 -16.48 -16.33 -2.11
C ASP A 46 -14.99 -16.03 -1.89
N ARG A 47 -14.55 -14.78 -2.12
CA ARG A 47 -13.16 -14.32 -2.05
C ARG A 47 -12.23 -15.08 -3.01
N GLY A 48 -12.76 -15.58 -4.12
CA GLY A 48 -11.98 -16.17 -5.21
C GLY A 48 -11.29 -15.12 -6.07
N THR A 49 -11.97 -14.02 -6.37
CA THR A 49 -11.50 -12.99 -7.31
C THR A 49 -11.65 -11.58 -6.78
N ALA A 50 -10.91 -10.65 -7.39
CA ALA A 50 -11.15 -9.22 -7.25
C ALA A 50 -10.92 -8.49 -8.56
N ARG A 51 -11.59 -7.36 -8.68
CA ARG A 51 -11.55 -6.48 -9.85
C ARG A 51 -11.66 -5.02 -9.44
N ILE A 52 -11.32 -4.13 -10.35
CA ILE A 52 -11.52 -2.70 -10.20
C ILE A 52 -12.70 -2.30 -11.08
N LEU A 53 -13.60 -1.54 -10.48
CA LEU A 53 -14.77 -0.95 -11.09
C LEU A 53 -14.52 0.54 -11.31
N ARG A 54 -15.04 1.06 -12.42
CA ARG A 54 -15.04 2.48 -12.78
C ARG A 54 -16.49 2.96 -12.86
N ASN A 55 -16.75 4.11 -12.24
CA ASN A 55 -18.03 4.79 -12.38
C ASN A 55 -18.16 5.32 -13.83
N PRO A 56 -19.19 4.93 -14.60
CA PRO A 56 -19.40 5.46 -15.95
C PRO A 56 -19.70 6.97 -15.98
N VAL A 57 -20.20 7.54 -14.87
CA VAL A 57 -20.56 8.96 -14.79
C VAL A 57 -19.81 9.61 -13.62
N VAL A 58 -18.79 10.41 -13.93
CA VAL A 58 -17.99 11.12 -12.92
C VAL A 58 -18.85 12.15 -12.19
N GLY A 59 -18.82 12.14 -10.85
CA GLY A 59 -19.54 13.11 -10.01
C GLY A 59 -21.02 12.81 -9.78
N ALA A 60 -21.56 11.72 -10.34
CA ALA A 60 -22.92 11.27 -10.08
C ALA A 60 -22.94 10.04 -9.16
N GLU A 61 -23.96 9.93 -8.32
CA GLU A 61 -24.24 8.70 -7.57
C GLU A 61 -24.79 7.65 -8.53
N THR A 62 -23.91 6.77 -8.99
CA THR A 62 -24.26 5.63 -9.83
C THR A 62 -24.28 4.35 -8.98
N PRO A 63 -25.37 3.56 -9.00
CA PRO A 63 -25.41 2.27 -8.31
C PRO A 63 -24.27 1.36 -8.76
N LEU A 64 -23.64 0.62 -7.82
CA LEU A 64 -22.51 -0.26 -8.11
C LEU A 64 -22.80 -1.31 -9.21
N SER A 65 -24.06 -1.70 -9.40
CA SER A 65 -24.49 -2.63 -10.45
C SER A 65 -24.29 -2.09 -11.87
N GLN A 66 -24.14 -0.78 -12.03
CA GLN A 66 -23.93 -0.11 -13.32
C GLN A 66 -22.46 0.29 -13.53
N TRP A 67 -21.58 0.00 -12.56
CA TRP A 67 -20.16 0.30 -12.71
C TRP A 67 -19.51 -0.69 -13.67
N LEU A 68 -18.53 -0.22 -14.44
CA LEU A 68 -17.86 -1.01 -15.45
C LEU A 68 -16.56 -1.58 -14.90
N THR A 69 -16.28 -2.85 -15.15
CA THR A 69 -14.98 -3.44 -14.83
C THR A 69 -13.89 -2.78 -15.67
N VAL A 70 -12.83 -2.33 -15.01
CA VAL A 70 -11.61 -1.86 -15.68
C VAL A 70 -10.94 -3.05 -16.35
N GLU A 71 -10.64 -2.92 -17.63
CA GLU A 71 -9.99 -3.97 -18.42
C GLU A 71 -8.70 -4.49 -17.76
N GLY A 72 -8.52 -5.82 -17.77
CA GLY A 72 -7.35 -6.48 -17.17
C GLY A 72 -7.26 -6.43 -15.63
N SER A 73 -8.24 -5.85 -14.94
CA SER A 73 -8.24 -5.75 -13.48
C SER A 73 -8.84 -6.98 -12.77
N GLU A 74 -9.68 -7.76 -13.45
CA GLU A 74 -10.26 -8.97 -12.87
C GLU A 74 -9.25 -10.12 -12.86
N ARG A 75 -8.93 -10.63 -11.66
CA ARG A 75 -7.99 -11.73 -11.44
C ARG A 75 -8.23 -12.39 -10.09
N SER A 76 -7.52 -13.48 -9.79
CA SER A 76 -7.66 -14.17 -8.51
C SER A 76 -7.19 -13.31 -7.33
N ILE A 77 -7.72 -13.58 -6.13
CA ILE A 77 -7.22 -12.92 -4.91
C ILE A 77 -5.75 -13.27 -4.66
N ALA A 78 -5.30 -14.47 -5.03
CA ALA A 78 -3.89 -14.87 -4.89
C ALA A 78 -2.97 -14.00 -5.76
N ASP A 79 -3.35 -13.72 -7.01
CA ASP A 79 -2.57 -12.86 -7.90
C ASP A 79 -2.51 -11.42 -7.38
N TRP A 80 -3.66 -10.90 -6.93
CA TRP A 80 -3.69 -9.60 -6.27
C TRP A 80 -2.84 -9.56 -5.00
N ALA A 81 -2.81 -10.65 -4.23
CA ALA A 81 -2.03 -10.75 -3.02
C ALA A 81 -0.52 -10.71 -3.29
N GLU A 82 -0.04 -11.34 -4.36
CA GLU A 82 1.38 -11.27 -4.73
C GLU A 82 1.77 -9.84 -5.12
N VAL A 83 0.98 -9.19 -5.99
CA VAL A 83 1.17 -7.77 -6.33
C VAL A 83 1.18 -6.91 -5.07
N GLY A 84 0.20 -7.11 -4.19
CA GLY A 84 0.04 -6.31 -2.99
C GLY A 84 1.09 -6.53 -1.92
N LYS A 85 1.67 -7.73 -1.83
CA LYS A 85 2.81 -8.00 -0.94
C LYS A 85 4.02 -7.16 -1.36
N GLN A 86 4.36 -7.18 -2.64
CA GLN A 86 5.48 -6.41 -3.18
C GLN A 86 5.20 -4.90 -3.08
N ALA A 87 4.00 -4.46 -3.47
CA ALA A 87 3.60 -3.06 -3.40
C ALA A 87 3.60 -2.52 -1.96
N ARG A 88 3.15 -3.30 -0.97
CA ARG A 88 3.21 -2.92 0.45
C ARG A 88 4.65 -2.71 0.90
N LEU A 89 5.54 -3.66 0.60
CA LEU A 89 6.95 -3.54 0.97
C LEU A 89 7.60 -2.33 0.28
N ALA A 90 7.38 -2.15 -1.02
CA ALA A 90 7.89 -0.99 -1.73
C ALA A 90 7.39 0.33 -1.12
N PHE A 91 6.11 0.40 -0.75
CA PHE A 91 5.54 1.58 -0.08
C PHE A 91 6.19 1.88 1.28
N ILE A 92 6.49 0.84 2.07
CA ILE A 92 7.23 1.00 3.34
C ILE A 92 8.62 1.60 3.07
N GLY A 93 9.35 1.06 2.09
CA GLY A 93 10.68 1.56 1.72
C GLY A 93 10.66 3.01 1.24
N LEU A 94 9.71 3.35 0.36
CA LEU A 94 9.51 4.72 -0.13
C LEU A 94 9.19 5.70 1.01
N LYS A 95 8.26 5.33 1.90
CA LYS A 95 7.89 6.18 3.05
C LYS A 95 9.06 6.38 4.00
N ALA A 96 9.77 5.32 4.36
CA ALA A 96 10.91 5.40 5.25
C ALA A 96 12.02 6.28 4.66
N THR A 97 12.29 6.13 3.36
CA THR A 97 13.28 6.96 2.66
C THR A 97 12.86 8.42 2.58
N LYS A 98 11.58 8.69 2.26
CA LYS A 98 11.03 10.04 2.28
C LYS A 98 11.15 10.71 3.66
N GLU A 99 10.88 9.97 4.74
CA GLU A 99 11.04 10.50 6.09
C GLU A 99 12.51 10.77 6.43
N LYS A 100 13.44 9.90 6.03
CA LYS A 100 14.88 10.12 6.18
C LYS A 100 15.33 11.39 5.46
N LEU A 101 15.01 11.51 4.17
CA LEU A 101 15.37 12.68 3.36
C LEU A 101 14.74 13.97 3.89
N ARG A 102 13.51 13.90 4.41
CA ARG A 102 12.86 15.05 5.06
C ARG A 102 13.63 15.54 6.29
N LEU A 103 14.24 14.65 7.08
CA LEU A 103 15.08 15.03 8.24
C LEU A 103 16.38 15.71 7.80
N GLU A 104 16.85 15.42 6.59
CA GLU A 104 18.02 16.05 5.96
C GLU A 104 17.66 17.37 5.24
N ASN A 105 16.44 17.91 5.47
CA ASN A 105 15.84 19.08 4.80
C ASN A 105 15.58 18.91 3.30
N ASP A 106 15.52 17.67 2.81
CA ASP A 106 15.20 17.37 1.43
C ASP A 106 13.71 17.03 1.25
N HIS A 107 12.99 17.95 0.61
CA HIS A 107 11.60 17.74 0.23
C HIS A 107 11.50 16.87 -1.02
N VAL A 108 11.11 15.61 -0.81
CA VAL A 108 10.93 14.63 -1.89
C VAL A 108 9.50 14.13 -2.00
N GLN A 109 9.15 13.74 -3.21
CA GLN A 109 7.90 13.04 -3.54
C GLN A 109 8.23 11.58 -3.84
N PHE A 110 7.24 10.70 -3.76
CA PHE A 110 7.38 9.35 -4.28
C PHE A 110 6.24 9.01 -5.21
N THR A 111 6.54 8.13 -6.15
CA THR A 111 5.59 7.50 -7.06
C THR A 111 5.54 6.01 -6.76
N LEU A 112 4.35 5.43 -6.77
CA LEU A 112 4.16 3.98 -6.75
C LEU A 112 3.00 3.65 -7.69
N ASN A 113 3.32 3.05 -8.82
CA ASN A 113 2.37 2.65 -9.85
C ASN A 113 2.31 1.12 -9.93
N ALA A 114 1.26 0.54 -9.37
CA ALA A 114 1.08 -0.92 -9.34
C ALA A 114 0.67 -1.50 -10.71
N ILE A 115 0.29 -0.66 -11.68
CA ILE A 115 -0.05 -1.09 -13.06
C ILE A 115 1.23 -1.37 -13.83
N THR A 116 2.19 -0.44 -13.77
CA THR A 116 3.44 -0.52 -14.54
C THR A 116 4.60 -1.12 -13.76
N GLY A 117 4.46 -1.26 -12.44
CA GLY A 117 5.56 -1.68 -11.55
C GLY A 117 6.57 -0.58 -11.24
N VAL A 118 6.35 0.65 -11.71
CA VAL A 118 7.24 1.80 -11.44
C VAL A 118 7.10 2.27 -10.00
N ALA A 119 8.22 2.49 -9.32
CA ALA A 119 8.24 3.11 -8.02
C ALA A 119 9.55 3.87 -7.80
N HIS A 120 9.51 5.16 -7.50
CA HIS A 120 10.71 5.97 -7.35
C HIS A 120 10.49 7.13 -6.37
N VAL A 121 11.59 7.71 -5.91
CA VAL A 121 11.60 8.99 -5.19
C VAL A 121 12.05 10.07 -6.18
N SER A 122 11.41 11.23 -6.13
CA SER A 122 11.75 12.38 -6.96
C SER A 122 11.93 13.65 -6.14
N ARG A 123 12.79 14.54 -6.64
CA ARG A 123 13.05 15.86 -6.09
C ARG A 123 12.83 16.88 -7.18
N ARG A 124 11.91 17.83 -6.96
CA ARG A 124 11.55 18.87 -7.95
C ARG A 124 11.18 18.31 -9.33
N GLY A 125 10.55 17.13 -9.36
CA GLY A 125 10.16 16.44 -10.59
C GLY A 125 11.24 15.53 -11.19
N GLU A 126 12.48 15.59 -10.72
CA GLU A 126 13.57 14.75 -11.20
C GLU A 126 13.68 13.47 -10.37
N VAL A 127 13.80 12.32 -11.03
CA VAL A 127 13.97 11.03 -10.36
C VAL A 127 15.38 10.95 -9.78
N LEU A 128 15.47 10.61 -8.49
CA LEU A 128 16.74 10.43 -7.80
C LEU A 128 17.39 9.11 -8.21
N SER A 129 18.49 9.18 -8.95
CA SER A 129 19.16 8.03 -9.59
C SER A 129 19.83 7.07 -8.61
N GLU A 130 20.14 7.53 -7.40
CA GLU A 130 20.76 6.74 -6.34
C GLU A 130 19.79 5.74 -5.67
N TYR A 131 18.49 5.85 -5.97
CA TYR A 131 17.46 4.98 -5.42
C TYR A 131 16.81 4.08 -6.49
N PRO A 132 16.18 2.97 -6.09
CA PRO A 132 15.46 2.11 -7.03
C PRO A 132 14.33 2.84 -7.77
N THR A 133 14.00 2.35 -8.97
CA THR A 133 12.95 2.92 -9.84
C THR A 133 11.77 1.97 -10.08
N THR A 134 11.76 0.80 -9.44
CA THR A 134 10.73 -0.24 -9.58
C THR A 134 10.24 -0.74 -8.23
N ILE A 135 9.00 -1.25 -8.19
CA ILE A 135 8.43 -1.90 -7.00
C ILE A 135 9.31 -3.08 -6.56
N ALA A 136 9.82 -3.86 -7.51
CA ALA A 136 10.71 -4.98 -7.24
C ALA A 136 12.03 -4.54 -6.59
N GLY A 137 12.58 -3.38 -6.98
CA GLY A 137 13.77 -2.82 -6.35
C GLY A 137 13.52 -2.23 -4.97
N TRP A 138 12.34 -1.67 -4.73
CA TRP A 138 11.96 -1.10 -3.43
C TRP A 138 11.49 -2.12 -2.40
N ALA A 139 10.96 -3.27 -2.82
CA ALA A 139 10.44 -4.29 -1.92
C ALA A 139 11.50 -4.84 -0.94
N PRO A 140 12.75 -5.16 -1.35
CA PRO A 140 13.82 -5.52 -0.43
C PRO A 140 14.13 -4.42 0.60
N VAL A 141 14.21 -3.16 0.17
CA VAL A 141 14.45 -2.01 1.06
C VAL A 141 13.36 -1.92 2.13
N GLY A 142 12.10 -2.03 1.73
CA GLY A 142 10.97 -2.02 2.66
C GLY A 142 10.96 -3.21 3.61
N ARG A 143 11.43 -4.38 3.16
CA ARG A 143 11.54 -5.58 3.99
C ARG A 143 12.58 -5.41 5.10
N GLU A 144 13.74 -4.85 4.79
CA GLU A 144 14.77 -4.54 5.79
C GLU A 144 14.27 -3.52 6.82
N VAL A 145 13.58 -2.48 6.36
CA VAL A 145 12.94 -1.50 7.24
C VAL A 145 11.95 -2.18 8.18
N GLU A 146 11.06 -3.03 7.65
CA GLU A 146 10.07 -3.76 8.44
C GLU A 146 10.74 -4.62 9.52
N ILE A 147 11.77 -5.40 9.17
CA ILE A 147 12.50 -6.26 10.11
C ILE A 147 13.09 -5.42 11.25
N ARG A 148 13.81 -4.34 10.93
CA ARG A 148 14.46 -3.47 11.93
C ARG A 148 13.46 -2.88 12.93
N TYR A 149 12.28 -2.48 12.47
CA TYR A 149 11.25 -1.93 13.35
C TYR A 149 10.64 -3.00 14.27
N PHE A 150 10.44 -4.23 13.78
CA PHE A 150 10.02 -5.34 14.64
C PHE A 150 11.08 -5.71 15.67
N GLU A 151 12.35 -5.75 15.30
CA GLU A 151 13.46 -5.98 16.23
C GLU A 151 13.52 -4.90 17.31
N SER A 152 13.40 -3.64 16.91
CA SER A 152 13.38 -2.50 17.83
C SER A 152 12.17 -2.54 18.77
N TYR A 153 11.01 -2.97 18.27
CA TYR A 153 9.80 -3.14 19.08
C TYR A 153 9.96 -4.26 20.10
N ASN A 154 10.44 -5.43 19.67
CA ASN A 154 10.68 -6.57 20.55
C ASN A 154 11.71 -6.23 21.62
N ALA A 155 12.83 -5.58 21.25
CA ALA A 155 13.82 -5.11 22.21
C ALA A 155 13.21 -4.14 23.24
N ALA A 156 12.36 -3.20 22.82
CA ALA A 156 11.70 -2.31 23.78
C ALA A 156 10.78 -3.06 24.76
N ILE A 157 10.05 -4.08 24.29
CA ILE A 157 9.22 -4.94 25.14
C ILE A 157 10.06 -5.79 26.10
N ASP A 158 11.14 -6.41 25.61
CA ASP A 158 12.01 -7.27 26.40
C ASP A 158 12.70 -6.50 27.54
N TRP A 159 12.98 -5.22 27.33
CA TRP A 159 13.55 -4.31 28.34
C TRP A 159 12.49 -3.59 29.17
N ASN A 160 11.23 -3.98 29.04
CA ASN A 160 10.06 -3.39 29.71
C ASN A 160 9.94 -1.86 29.55
N ASN A 161 10.39 -1.32 28.42
CA ASN A 161 10.31 0.09 28.10
C ASN A 161 9.06 0.39 27.25
N GLN A 162 7.93 0.55 27.94
CA GLN A 162 6.63 0.76 27.31
C GLN A 162 6.56 2.03 26.46
N ALA A 163 7.25 3.10 26.87
CA ALA A 163 7.29 4.36 26.11
C ALA A 163 8.02 4.19 24.77
N ALA A 164 9.15 3.49 24.76
CA ALA A 164 9.87 3.18 23.53
C ALA A 164 9.04 2.25 22.62
N ALA A 165 8.40 1.22 23.18
CA ALA A 165 7.55 0.31 22.42
C ALA A 165 6.38 1.04 21.74
N ALA A 166 5.73 1.97 22.46
CA ALA A 166 4.67 2.81 21.91
C ALA A 166 5.17 3.73 20.78
N GLY A 167 6.34 4.36 20.94
CA GLY A 167 6.95 5.21 19.91
C GLY A 167 7.33 4.44 18.63
N VAL A 168 7.89 3.24 18.80
CA VAL A 168 8.21 2.34 17.68
C VAL A 168 6.94 1.89 16.98
N ARG A 169 5.90 1.47 17.72
CA ARG A 169 4.60 1.08 17.16
C ARG A 169 3.96 2.21 16.35
N ALA A 170 3.93 3.44 16.88
CA ALA A 170 3.39 4.59 16.17
C ALA A 170 4.12 4.83 14.84
N THR A 171 5.44 4.62 14.82
CA THR A 171 6.24 4.73 13.58
C THR A 171 5.91 3.60 12.59
N MET A 172 5.76 2.37 13.08
CA MET A 172 5.33 1.22 12.27
C MET A 172 3.95 1.46 11.64
N GLU A 173 3.02 2.05 12.37
CA GLU A 173 1.70 2.42 11.84
C GLU A 173 1.80 3.52 10.75
N LYS A 174 2.60 4.57 11.00
CA LYS A 174 2.85 5.63 10.00
C LYS A 174 3.42 5.09 8.69
N LEU A 175 4.35 4.14 8.79
CA LEU A 175 4.97 3.46 7.64
C LEU A 175 4.03 2.45 6.96
N GLY A 176 2.93 2.05 7.61
CA GLY A 176 2.02 1.02 7.10
C GLY A 176 2.50 -0.42 7.32
N ILE A 177 3.47 -0.59 8.25
CA ILE A 177 3.91 -1.90 8.73
C ILE A 177 2.80 -2.53 9.57
N LEU A 178 2.27 -1.77 10.54
CA LEU A 178 1.12 -2.16 11.35
C LEU A 178 -0.14 -1.45 10.89
N ARG A 179 -1.29 -2.08 11.13
CA ARG A 179 -2.59 -1.46 10.95
C ARG A 179 -2.90 -0.67 12.22
N SER A 180 -3.16 0.63 12.08
CA SER A 180 -3.70 1.42 13.19
C SER A 180 -5.01 0.82 13.68
N GLU A 181 -5.17 0.79 15.00
CA GLU A 181 -6.43 0.38 15.61
C GLU A 181 -7.53 1.33 15.11
N ARG A 182 -8.68 0.76 14.71
CA ARG A 182 -9.83 1.62 14.39
C ARG A 182 -10.23 2.26 15.72
N PRO A 183 -10.36 3.61 15.79
CA PRO A 183 -10.99 4.20 16.96
C PRO A 183 -12.36 3.54 17.11
N SER A 184 -12.61 2.96 18.28
CA SER A 184 -13.93 2.47 18.68
C SER A 184 -14.90 3.63 18.50
N LYS A 185 -15.84 3.46 17.56
CA LYS A 185 -16.97 4.38 17.38
C LYS A 185 -17.96 4.21 18.52
#